data_AF-A0A963RSN9-F1
#
_entry.id   AF-A0A963RSN9-F1
#
_cell.length_a   1.000
_cell.length_b   1.000
_cell.length_c   1.000
_cell.angle_alpha   90.00
_cell.angle_beta   90.00
_cell.angle_gamma   90.00
#
_symmetry.space_group_name_H-M   'P 1'
#
loop_
_entity.id
_entity.type
_entity.pdbx_description
1 polymer ?
#
loop_
_entity_poly.entity_id
_entity_poly.type
_entity_poly.pdbx_seq_one_letter_code
_entity_poly.pdbx_strand_id
1 'polypeptide(L)'
;MLQEGRWGSRQLLPRDFARAATERQNAGGPPVDTAYGYLWWVAPTAPGRKAERRTFMASGHGGQWIWVYPPLDLVVAAASGTSPASMARGQAITLIRKDIVQAVRALGR
;
A
#
# COMPACT_ATOMS: atom_id res chain seq x y z
N MET A 1 4.28 -9.27 1.02
CA MET A 1 3.68 -8.02 1.54
C MET A 1 4.77 -7.06 1.93
N LEU A 2 5.04 -6.61 3.16
CA LEU A 2 6.28 -5.82 3.39
C LEU A 2 7.49 -6.75 3.56
N GLN A 3 7.44 -7.62 4.57
CA GLN A 3 8.46 -8.61 4.89
C GLN A 3 8.21 -9.97 4.20
N GLU A 4 7.61 -9.92 3.00
CA GLU A 4 7.48 -11.09 2.11
C GLU A 4 6.86 -12.35 2.76
N GLY A 5 5.86 -12.16 3.63
CA GLY A 5 5.13 -13.25 4.27
C GLY A 5 5.72 -13.72 5.59
N ARG A 6 6.80 -13.09 6.07
CA ARG A 6 7.43 -13.37 7.36
C ARG A 6 6.95 -12.41 8.45
N TRP A 7 6.70 -12.94 9.64
CA TRP A 7 6.44 -12.20 10.88
C TRP A 7 7.44 -12.64 11.95
N GLY A 8 8.32 -11.74 12.38
CA GLY A 8 9.47 -12.10 13.23
C GLY A 8 10.31 -13.19 12.58
N SER A 9 10.50 -14.31 13.27
CA SER A 9 11.21 -15.49 12.76
C SER A 9 10.32 -16.47 11.97
N ARG A 10 9.00 -16.28 11.95
CA ARG A 10 8.05 -17.25 11.40
C ARG A 10 7.61 -16.89 9.97
N GLN A 11 7.67 -17.84 9.04
CA GLN A 11 7.10 -17.72 7.70
C GLN A 11 5.61 -18.08 7.75
N LEU A 12 4.73 -17.09 7.55
CA LEU A 12 3.27 -17.28 7.57
C LEU A 12 2.69 -17.61 6.20
N LEU A 13 3.26 -17.00 5.16
CA LEU A 13 2.86 -17.20 3.76
C LEU A 13 4.10 -17.56 2.95
N PRO A 14 4.05 -18.41 1.91
CA PRO A 14 5.18 -18.59 1.01
C PRO A 14 5.68 -17.25 0.46
N ARG A 15 7.01 -17.07 0.38
CA ARG A 15 7.62 -15.81 -0.09
C ARG A 15 7.07 -15.41 -1.47
N ASP A 16 6.99 -16.37 -2.37
CA ASP A 16 6.56 -16.15 -3.75
C ASP A 16 5.09 -15.77 -3.83
N PHE A 17 4.24 -16.40 -3.01
CA PHE A 17 2.84 -16.00 -2.88
C PHE A 17 2.73 -14.55 -2.36
N ALA A 18 3.49 -14.20 -1.33
CA ALA A 18 3.48 -12.87 -0.75
C ALA A 18 4.03 -11.78 -1.69
N ARG A 19 4.81 -12.15 -2.71
CA ARG A 19 5.24 -11.26 -3.80
C ARG A 19 4.15 -11.15 -4.86
N ALA A 20 3.70 -12.28 -5.39
CA ALA A 20 2.67 -12.37 -6.43
C ALA A 20 1.38 -11.62 -6.05
N ALA A 21 0.98 -11.72 -4.78
CA ALA A 21 -0.21 -11.06 -4.26
C ALA A 21 -0.13 -9.51 -4.28
N THR A 22 1.07 -8.94 -4.35
CA THR A 22 1.32 -7.48 -4.43
C THR A 22 1.90 -7.03 -5.76
N GLU A 23 1.86 -7.90 -6.76
CA GLU A 23 2.19 -7.59 -8.14
C GLU A 23 0.92 -7.44 -8.97
N ARG A 24 1.06 -6.81 -10.14
CA ARG A 24 -0.06 -6.64 -11.06
C ARG A 24 -0.49 -8.01 -11.60
N GLN A 25 -1.72 -8.40 -11.29
CA GLN A 25 -2.38 -9.60 -11.83
C GLN A 25 -3.46 -9.22 -12.86
N ASN A 26 -4.08 -8.05 -12.72
CA ASN A 26 -4.97 -7.47 -13.73
C ASN A 26 -4.93 -5.93 -13.70
N ALA A 27 -5.74 -5.26 -14.51
CA ALA A 27 -5.78 -3.79 -14.61
C ALA A 27 -6.42 -3.10 -13.39
N GLY A 28 -7.16 -3.84 -12.56
CA GLY A 28 -7.92 -3.34 -11.42
C GLY A 28 -9.12 -2.49 -11.83
N GLY A 29 -9.48 -1.55 -10.96
CA GLY A 29 -10.67 -0.71 -11.11
C GLY A 29 -11.06 -0.01 -9.80
N PRO A 30 -12.30 0.49 -9.70
CA PRO A 30 -12.78 1.20 -8.52
C PRO A 30 -12.60 0.38 -7.24
N PRO A 31 -12.41 1.04 -6.08
CA PRO A 31 -12.51 2.48 -5.84
C PRO A 31 -11.15 3.21 -5.89
N VAL A 32 -10.04 2.53 -6.22
CA VAL A 32 -8.70 3.13 -6.26
C VAL A 32 -8.20 3.34 -7.70
N ASP A 33 -8.79 2.63 -8.66
CA ASP A 33 -8.54 2.79 -10.10
C ASP A 33 -7.07 2.58 -10.49
N THR A 34 -6.47 1.51 -9.96
CA THR A 34 -5.11 1.09 -10.31
C THR A 34 -5.02 -0.43 -10.39
N ALA A 35 -3.90 -0.93 -10.92
CA ALA A 35 -3.62 -2.36 -11.06
C ALA A 35 -3.91 -3.13 -9.78
N TYR A 36 -4.39 -4.37 -9.92
CA TYR A 36 -4.78 -5.19 -8.77
C TYR A 36 -3.99 -6.50 -8.76
N GLY A 37 -3.54 -6.88 -7.56
CA GLY A 37 -2.97 -8.17 -7.23
C GLY A 37 -3.99 -9.06 -6.53
N TYR A 38 -3.54 -9.97 -5.67
CA TYR A 38 -4.44 -10.80 -4.88
C TYR A 38 -4.90 -10.03 -3.63
N LEU A 39 -6.01 -9.31 -3.78
CA LEU A 39 -6.62 -8.47 -2.74
C LEU A 39 -5.84 -7.18 -2.40
N TRP A 40 -4.97 -6.73 -3.30
CA TRP A 40 -4.19 -5.50 -3.14
C TRP A 40 -4.24 -4.63 -4.39
N TRP A 41 -4.50 -3.33 -4.24
CA TRP A 41 -4.19 -2.36 -5.28
C TRP A 41 -2.68 -2.12 -5.32
N VAL A 42 -2.12 -1.95 -6.51
CA VAL A 42 -0.69 -1.84 -6.78
C VAL A 42 -0.41 -0.56 -7.53
N ALA A 43 0.38 0.34 -6.94
CA ALA A 43 0.71 1.61 -7.55
C ALA A 43 1.52 1.42 -8.86
N PRO A 44 1.36 2.32 -9.83
CA PRO A 44 2.25 2.36 -10.97
C PRO A 44 3.68 2.67 -10.51
N THR A 45 4.65 2.08 -11.21
CA THR A 45 6.04 2.50 -11.03
C THR A 45 6.24 3.84 -11.71
N ALA A 46 6.96 4.76 -11.07
CA ALA A 46 7.32 6.03 -11.70
C ALA A 46 8.10 5.76 -13.01
N PRO A 47 7.85 6.53 -14.09
CA PRO A 47 8.61 6.41 -15.33
C PRO A 47 10.12 6.46 -15.07
N GLY A 48 10.88 5.56 -15.71
CA GLY A 48 12.34 5.48 -15.55
C GLY A 48 12.83 4.83 -14.24
N ARG A 49 11.93 4.44 -13.32
CA ARG A 49 12.33 3.63 -12.15
C ARG A 49 11.97 2.17 -12.38
N LYS A 50 12.94 1.27 -12.22
CA LYS A 50 12.65 -0.14 -11.88
C LYS A 50 12.66 -0.21 -10.35
N ALA A 51 11.52 0.03 -9.73
CA ALA A 51 11.40 -0.25 -8.31
C ALA A 51 11.48 -1.77 -8.13
N GLU A 52 12.43 -2.26 -7.33
CA GLU A 52 12.51 -3.68 -6.97
C GLU A 52 11.19 -4.15 -6.35
N ARG A 53 10.50 -3.26 -5.62
CA ARG A 53 9.23 -3.53 -4.95
C ARG A 53 8.31 -2.32 -5.04
N ARG A 54 7.10 -2.52 -5.57
CA ARG A 54 6.10 -1.47 -5.78
C ARG A 54 5.39 -1.08 -4.49
N THR A 55 4.83 0.12 -4.46
CA THR A 55 3.85 0.49 -3.42
C THR A 55 2.56 -0.29 -3.68
N PHE A 56 1.96 -0.83 -2.62
CA PHE A 56 0.68 -1.52 -2.71
C PHE A 56 -0.18 -1.17 -1.49
N MET A 57 -1.48 -1.36 -1.62
CA MET A 57 -2.45 -0.84 -0.67
C MET A 57 -3.76 -1.62 -0.67
N ALA A 58 -4.46 -1.57 0.45
CA ALA A 58 -5.84 -2.00 0.58
C ALA A 58 -6.68 -0.79 1.00
N SER A 59 -7.81 -0.57 0.34
CA SER A 59 -8.81 0.42 0.72
C SER A 59 -10.08 -0.27 1.21
N GLY A 60 -10.60 0.18 2.34
CA GLY A 60 -11.86 -0.30 2.92
C GLY A 60 -12.98 0.71 2.77
N HIS A 61 -14.21 0.27 3.05
CA HIS A 61 -15.38 1.13 3.12
C HIS A 61 -15.18 2.25 4.15
N GLY A 62 -15.67 3.46 3.86
CA GLY A 62 -15.60 4.57 4.81
C GLY A 62 -14.25 5.26 4.92
N GLY A 63 -13.28 4.97 4.04
CA GLY A 63 -11.99 5.70 4.04
C GLY A 63 -10.83 4.98 4.72
N GLN A 64 -10.97 3.68 5.01
CA GLN A 64 -9.88 2.88 5.59
C GLN A 64 -8.75 2.66 4.58
N TRP A 65 -7.52 2.64 5.07
CA TRP A 65 -6.35 2.32 4.26
C TRP A 65 -5.34 1.46 5.00
N ILE A 66 -4.78 0.47 4.30
CA ILE A 66 -3.45 -0.08 4.58
C ILE A 66 -2.57 0.32 3.41
N TRP A 67 -1.52 1.08 3.65
CA TRP A 67 -0.61 1.56 2.61
C TRP A 67 0.80 1.09 2.92
N VAL A 68 1.44 0.42 1.97
CA VAL A 68 2.76 -0.17 2.15
C VAL A 68 3.73 0.40 1.14
N TYR A 69 4.84 0.93 1.64
CA TYR A 69 5.90 1.54 0.86
C TYR A 69 7.24 0.85 1.15
N PRO A 70 7.53 -0.22 0.40
CA PRO A 70 8.76 -0.97 0.56
C PRO A 70 10.05 -0.13 0.53
N PRO A 71 10.18 0.95 -0.27
CA PRO A 71 11.41 1.74 -0.30
C PRO A 71 11.79 2.42 1.02
N LEU A 72 10.87 2.53 1.99
CA LEU A 72 11.16 3.08 3.33
C LEU A 72 10.87 2.06 4.45
N ASP A 73 10.71 0.78 4.11
CA ASP A 73 10.25 -0.26 5.04
C ASP A 73 9.02 0.18 5.88
N LEU A 74 8.07 0.85 5.21
CA LEU A 74 6.96 1.55 5.87
C LEU A 74 5.61 0.87 5.61
N VAL A 75 4.85 0.68 6.68
CA VAL A 75 3.40 0.40 6.64
C VAL A 75 2.66 1.51 7.37
N VAL A 76 1.62 2.06 6.75
CA VAL A 76 0.65 2.94 7.41
C VAL A 76 -0.71 2.27 7.41
N ALA A 77 -1.29 2.07 8.58
CA ALA A 77 -2.67 1.67 8.76
C ALA A 77 -3.46 2.88 9.24
N ALA A 78 -4.45 3.31 8.46
CA ALA A 78 -5.31 4.44 8.77
C ALA A 78 -6.75 3.95 8.92
N ALA A 79 -7.31 4.18 10.11
CA ALA A 79 -8.71 3.95 10.42
C ALA A 79 -9.51 5.26 10.37
N SER A 80 -10.79 5.14 10.08
CA SER A 80 -11.74 6.21 9.88
C SER A 80 -13.14 5.74 10.26
N GLY A 81 -13.95 6.66 10.77
CA GLY A 81 -15.39 6.47 10.89
C GLY A 81 -16.07 6.65 9.53
N THR A 82 -17.28 6.09 9.39
CA THR A 82 -18.07 6.24 8.17
C THR A 82 -18.79 7.58 8.16
N SER A 83 -18.49 8.41 7.17
CA SER A 83 -19.14 9.70 6.91
C SER A 83 -19.15 9.98 5.41
N PRO A 84 -20.00 10.90 4.91
CA PRO A 84 -19.94 11.30 3.50
C PRO A 84 -18.54 11.78 3.08
N ALA A 85 -17.83 12.49 3.96
CA ALA A 85 -16.48 12.98 3.68
C ALA A 85 -15.44 11.85 3.58
N SER A 86 -15.49 10.88 4.49
CA SER A 86 -14.53 9.77 4.51
C SER A 86 -14.78 8.76 3.38
N MET A 87 -16.01 8.68 2.87
CA MET A 87 -16.35 7.94 1.66
C MET A 87 -15.64 8.45 0.39
N ALA A 88 -15.20 9.71 0.37
CA ALA A 88 -14.34 10.20 -0.71
C ALA A 88 -12.91 9.63 -0.68
N ARG A 89 -12.51 8.96 0.42
CA ARG A 89 -11.24 8.22 0.60
C ARG A 89 -9.95 9.05 0.46
N GLY A 90 -10.05 10.37 0.26
CA GLY A 90 -8.90 11.25 -0.03
C GLY A 90 -8.08 11.70 1.18
N GLN A 91 -8.66 11.71 2.38
CA GLN A 91 -8.03 12.30 3.57
C GLN A 91 -6.79 11.51 4.01
N ALA A 92 -6.95 10.20 4.26
CA ALA A 92 -5.85 9.34 4.70
C ALA A 92 -4.73 9.25 3.65
N ILE A 93 -5.06 9.12 2.35
CA ILE A 93 -4.04 9.07 1.31
C ILE A 93 -3.28 10.41 1.18
N THR A 94 -3.93 11.54 1.42
CA THR A 94 -3.28 12.85 1.45
C THR A 94 -2.30 12.95 2.60
N LEU A 95 -2.74 12.62 3.83
CA LEU A 95 -1.89 12.58 5.03
C LEU A 95 -0.68 11.66 4.83
N ILE A 96 -0.90 10.45 4.30
CA ILE A 96 0.15 9.48 4.05
C ILE A 96 1.22 10.05 3.10
N ARG A 97 0.80 10.60 1.95
CA ARG A 97 1.74 11.02 0.90
C ARG A 97 2.41 12.36 1.18
N LYS A 98 1.69 13.32 1.76
CA LYS A 98 2.19 14.68 1.99
C LYS A 98 2.97 14.79 3.29
N ASP A 99 2.55 14.10 4.34
CA ASP A 99 3.11 14.33 5.68
C ASP A 99 3.93 13.11 6.14
N ILE A 100 3.33 11.93 6.22
CA ILE A 100 3.97 10.75 6.82
C ILE A 100 5.20 10.31 6.00
N VAL A 101 5.06 10.14 4.68
CA VAL A 101 6.19 9.71 3.83
C VAL A 101 7.33 10.73 3.86
N GLN A 102 7.04 12.03 3.90
CA GLN A 102 8.08 13.06 3.94
C GLN A 102 8.77 13.09 5.30
N ALA A 103 8.01 12.97 6.39
CA ALA A 103 8.57 12.88 7.74
C ALA A 103 9.50 11.67 7.90
N VAL A 104 9.08 10.48 7.41
CA VAL A 104 9.93 9.27 7.47
C VAL A 104 11.21 9.43 6.64
N ARG A 105 11.14 10.08 5.47
CA ARG A 105 12.33 10.40 4.67
C ARG A 105 13.30 11.33 5.41
N ALA A 106 12.78 12.34 6.10
CA ALA A 106 13.60 13.28 6.85
C ALA A 106 14.34 12.64 8.03
N LEU A 107 13.85 11.50 8.54
CA LEU A 107 14.51 10.73 9.60
C LEU A 107 15.75 9.95 9.11
N GLY A 108 16.01 9.90 7.80
CA GLY A 108 17.25 9.33 7.25
C GLY A 108 17.43 7.83 7.52
N ARG A 109 16.34 7.08 7.67
CA ARG A 109 16.38 5.61 7.69
C ARG A 109 16.67 5.04 6.31
#